data_AF-A0AAN5KS08-F1
#
_entry.id   AF-A0AAN5KS08-F1
#
_cell.length_a   1.000
_cell.length_b   1.000
_cell.length_c   1.000
_cell.angle_alpha   90.00
_cell.angle_beta   90.00
_cell.angle_gamma   90.00
#
_symmetry.space_group_name_H-M   'P 1'
#
loop_
_entity.id
_entity.type
_entity.pdbx_description
1 polymer ?
#
loop_
_entity_poly.entity_id
_entity_poly.type
_entity_poly.pdbx_seq_one_letter_code
_entity_poly.pdbx_strand_id
1 'polypeptide(L)'
;MPTTEDKISKVPSLKFLAAKVVEKTNANLFFRLHSLETPPEIKKEFIDNKLEALTHELTEDYQTQVEARKEKIEECSSNLSSNECFVKCSSFALTTLMAGVHVGIYYILKAAAVDSSTQIAYISSIPATICFSMCVGVCLNRQITKCLGSCFTPSVPDKITVDLDELGRKSHVSP
;
A
#
# COMPACT_ATOMS: atom_id res chain seq x y z
N MET A 1 -5.11 5.37 -68.75
CA MET A 1 -5.94 4.83 -67.66
C MET A 1 -5.13 4.81 -66.38
N PRO A 2 -5.46 5.68 -65.43
CA PRO A 2 -5.32 5.39 -64.02
C PRO A 2 -6.68 5.52 -63.31
N THR A 3 -6.99 4.55 -62.46
CA THR A 3 -8.13 4.50 -61.54
C THR A 3 -7.99 5.56 -60.46
N THR A 4 -8.91 6.52 -60.44
CA THR A 4 -9.06 7.51 -59.37
C THR A 4 -9.63 6.80 -58.14
N GLU A 5 -8.80 6.64 -57.11
CA GLU A 5 -9.24 6.28 -55.77
C GLU A 5 -10.14 7.41 -55.22
N ASP A 6 -11.42 7.10 -55.05
CA ASP A 6 -12.40 7.94 -54.38
C ASP A 6 -11.99 8.18 -52.92
N LYS A 7 -11.36 9.33 -52.65
CA LYS A 7 -11.29 9.90 -51.29
C LYS A 7 -12.66 10.45 -50.90
N ILE A 8 -13.58 9.55 -50.53
CA ILE A 8 -14.80 9.94 -49.83
C ILE A 8 -14.39 10.41 -48.43
N SER A 9 -14.36 11.73 -48.26
CA SER A 9 -14.39 12.39 -46.96
C SER A 9 -15.58 11.84 -46.16
N LYS A 10 -15.33 10.87 -45.27
CA LYS A 10 -16.36 10.26 -44.42
C LYS A 10 -16.81 11.33 -43.42
N VAL A 11 -17.95 11.95 -43.70
CA VAL A 11 -18.59 12.90 -42.77
C VAL A 11 -18.79 12.19 -41.42
N PRO A 12 -18.31 12.77 -40.29
CA PRO A 12 -18.44 12.14 -38.99
C PRO A 12 -19.90 11.92 -38.61
N SER A 13 -20.20 10.81 -37.94
CA SER A 13 -21.56 10.50 -37.51
C SER A 13 -22.07 11.53 -36.50
N LEU A 14 -23.38 11.79 -36.48
CA LEU A 14 -24.01 12.69 -35.50
C LEU A 14 -23.68 12.29 -34.05
N LYS A 15 -23.58 10.98 -33.79
CA LYS A 15 -23.20 10.42 -32.48
C LYS A 15 -21.77 10.82 -32.09
N PHE A 16 -20.84 10.76 -33.03
CA PHE A 16 -19.45 11.17 -32.82
C PHE A 16 -19.33 12.69 -32.63
N LEU A 17 -20.07 13.49 -33.40
CA LEU A 17 -20.13 14.94 -33.22
C LEU A 17 -20.72 15.32 -31.87
N ALA A 18 -21.78 14.65 -31.42
CA ALA A 18 -22.36 14.84 -30.10
C ALA A 18 -21.36 14.50 -28.99
N ALA A 19 -20.62 13.40 -29.12
CA ALA A 19 -19.54 13.05 -28.18
C ALA A 19 -18.47 14.14 -28.12
N LYS A 20 -17.99 14.67 -29.24
CA LYS A 20 -17.04 15.80 -29.25
C LYS A 20 -17.60 17.08 -28.62
N VAL A 21 -18.90 17.33 -28.75
CA VAL A 21 -19.53 18.48 -28.07
C VAL A 21 -19.56 18.24 -26.57
N VAL A 22 -19.92 17.03 -26.11
CA VAL A 22 -19.91 16.65 -24.68
C VAL A 22 -18.50 16.74 -24.10
N GLU A 23 -17.48 16.28 -24.83
CA GLU A 23 -16.08 16.41 -24.41
C GLU A 23 -15.68 17.86 -24.16
N LYS A 24 -16.11 18.78 -25.04
CA LYS A 24 -15.80 20.22 -24.91
C LYS A 24 -16.59 20.93 -23.82
N THR A 25 -17.86 20.56 -23.62
CA THR A 25 -18.73 21.26 -22.67
C THR A 25 -18.59 20.68 -21.27
N ASN A 26 -18.60 19.36 -21.16
CA ASN A 26 -18.52 18.66 -19.88
C ASN A 26 -18.12 17.20 -20.09
N ALA A 27 -16.82 16.96 -20.18
CA ALA A 27 -16.30 15.62 -20.36
C ALA A 27 -16.64 14.68 -19.18
N ASN A 28 -17.02 15.15 -17.99
CA ASN A 28 -17.32 14.26 -16.86
C ASN A 28 -18.62 13.46 -17.08
N LEU A 29 -19.48 13.91 -17.99
CA LEU A 29 -20.68 13.17 -18.38
C LEU A 29 -20.36 11.76 -18.93
N PHE A 30 -19.16 11.56 -19.49
CA PHE A 30 -18.73 10.24 -19.95
C PHE A 30 -18.65 9.20 -18.83
N PHE A 31 -18.41 9.61 -17.59
CA PHE A 31 -18.41 8.68 -16.45
C PHE A 31 -19.80 8.08 -16.18
N ARG A 32 -20.89 8.84 -16.40
CA ARG A 32 -22.26 8.32 -16.32
C ARG A 32 -22.62 7.40 -17.48
N LEU A 33 -21.97 7.58 -18.63
CA LEU A 33 -22.22 6.78 -19.83
C LEU A 33 -21.52 5.42 -19.78
N HIS A 34 -20.61 5.18 -18.82
CA HIS A 34 -19.84 3.94 -18.74
C HIS A 34 -20.71 2.69 -18.50
N SER A 35 -21.82 2.84 -17.79
CA SER A 35 -22.74 1.76 -17.43
C SER A 35 -23.80 1.49 -18.50
N LEU A 36 -23.89 2.34 -19.52
CA LEU A 36 -24.87 2.26 -20.60
C LEU A 36 -24.28 1.60 -21.85
N GLU A 37 -25.14 0.96 -22.62
CA GLU A 37 -24.77 0.38 -23.91
C GLU A 37 -24.45 1.50 -24.90
N THR A 38 -23.16 1.72 -25.13
CA THR A 38 -22.62 2.77 -26.00
C THR A 38 -21.94 2.19 -27.23
N PRO A 39 -21.97 2.88 -28.38
CA PRO A 39 -21.26 2.44 -29.57
C PRO A 39 -19.76 2.23 -29.27
N PRO A 40 -19.12 1.16 -29.80
CA PRO A 40 -17.75 0.79 -29.45
C PRO A 40 -16.73 1.90 -29.77
N GLU A 41 -16.99 2.68 -30.82
CA GLU A 41 -16.18 3.83 -31.22
C GLU A 41 -16.17 4.92 -30.14
N ILE A 42 -17.34 5.24 -29.58
CA ILE A 42 -17.48 6.27 -28.54
C ILE A 42 -16.97 5.77 -27.20
N LYS A 43 -17.25 4.49 -26.89
CA LYS A 43 -16.78 3.85 -25.67
C LYS A 43 -15.25 3.89 -25.58
N LYS A 44 -14.57 3.43 -26.62
CA LYS A 44 -13.10 3.38 -26.63
C LYS A 44 -12.48 4.79 -26.59
N GLU A 45 -12.97 5.70 -27.44
CA GLU A 45 -12.30 7.01 -27.63
C GLU A 45 -12.57 8.01 -26.50
N PHE A 46 -13.76 7.99 -25.89
CA PHE A 46 -14.17 9.02 -24.93
C PHE A 46 -14.40 8.49 -23.51
N ILE A 47 -14.88 7.26 -23.36
CA ILE A 47 -15.20 6.69 -22.04
C ILE A 47 -13.98 5.97 -21.48
N ASP A 48 -13.44 4.99 -22.20
CA ASP A 48 -12.34 4.15 -21.73
C ASP A 48 -11.07 4.99 -21.53
N ASN A 49 -10.70 5.84 -22.50
CA ASN A 49 -9.56 6.77 -22.37
C ASN A 49 -9.68 7.65 -21.12
N LYS A 50 -10.88 8.12 -20.81
CA LYS A 50 -11.10 9.01 -19.67
C LYS A 50 -11.11 8.25 -18.34
N LEU A 51 -11.62 7.02 -18.33
CA LEU A 51 -11.54 6.13 -17.18
C LEU A 51 -10.09 5.71 -16.91
N GLU A 52 -9.31 5.45 -17.96
CA GLU A 52 -7.88 5.16 -17.87
C GLU A 52 -7.11 6.34 -17.29
N ALA A 53 -7.37 7.56 -17.77
CA ALA A 53 -6.78 8.78 -17.21
C ALA A 53 -7.11 8.97 -15.72
N LEU A 54 -8.38 8.78 -15.33
CA LEU A 54 -8.79 8.85 -13.92
C LEU A 54 -8.11 7.76 -13.08
N THR A 55 -8.02 6.54 -13.62
CA THR A 55 -7.36 5.42 -12.94
C THR A 55 -5.88 5.70 -12.75
N HIS A 56 -5.23 6.28 -13.76
CA HIS A 56 -3.83 6.69 -13.69
C HIS A 56 -3.62 7.76 -12.61
N GLU A 57 -4.43 8.82 -12.61
CA GLU A 57 -4.36 9.89 -11.60
C GLU A 57 -4.52 9.34 -10.17
N LEU A 58 -5.53 8.50 -9.93
CA LEU A 58 -5.75 7.88 -8.62
C LEU A 58 -4.61 6.92 -8.24
N THR A 59 -4.00 6.26 -9.22
CA THR A 59 -2.85 5.38 -8.99
C THR A 59 -1.61 6.18 -8.61
N GLU A 60 -1.34 7.30 -9.30
CA GLU A 60 -0.24 8.20 -8.98
C GLU A 60 -0.42 8.84 -7.60
N ASP A 61 -1.62 9.30 -7.27
CA ASP A 61 -1.93 9.83 -5.94
C ASP A 61 -1.73 8.77 -4.85
N TYR A 62 -2.24 7.55 -5.06
CA TYR A 62 -2.00 6.43 -4.15
C TYR A 62 -0.51 6.13 -3.97
N GLN A 63 0.26 6.04 -5.06
CA GLN A 63 1.69 5.80 -5.01
C GLN A 63 2.41 6.92 -4.24
N THR A 64 2.03 8.17 -4.47
CA THR A 64 2.56 9.33 -3.76
C THR A 64 2.28 9.25 -2.26
N GLN A 65 1.06 8.87 -1.86
CA GLN A 65 0.72 8.65 -0.45
C GLN A 65 1.52 7.49 0.17
N VAL A 66 1.76 6.41 -0.58
CA VAL A 66 2.56 5.27 -0.12
C VAL A 66 4.02 5.67 0.09
N GLU A 67 4.62 6.43 -0.83
CA GLU A 67 5.98 6.92 -0.67
C GLU A 67 6.09 7.91 0.50
N ALA A 68 5.15 8.85 0.63
CA ALA A 68 5.09 9.75 1.78
C ALA A 68 4.95 9.00 3.12
N ARG A 69 4.20 7.87 3.13
CA ARG A 69 4.13 6.99 4.30
C ARG A 69 5.48 6.32 4.58
N LYS A 70 6.19 5.84 3.57
CA LYS A 70 7.54 5.23 3.75
C LYS A 70 8.52 6.22 4.34
N GLU A 71 8.51 7.46 3.87
CA GLU A 71 9.35 8.54 4.41
C GLU A 71 9.05 8.81 5.89
N LYS A 72 7.77 8.93 6.26
CA LYS A 72 7.35 9.08 7.66
C LYS A 72 7.80 7.91 8.54
N ILE A 73 7.74 6.68 8.02
CA ILE A 73 8.22 5.49 8.75
C ILE A 73 9.74 5.56 8.94
N GLU A 74 10.51 5.92 7.92
CA GLU A 74 11.97 6.03 8.04
C GLU A 74 12.34 7.17 9.00
N GLU A 75 11.64 8.31 8.97
CA GLU A 75 11.82 9.42 9.90
C GLU A 75 11.53 8.98 11.35
N CYS A 76 10.36 8.38 11.59
CA CYS A 76 9.99 7.84 12.90
C CYS A 76 11.00 6.80 13.39
N SER A 77 11.38 5.87 12.52
CA SER A 77 12.39 4.84 12.82
C SER A 77 13.73 5.47 13.16
N SER A 78 14.17 6.48 12.40
CA SER A 78 15.41 7.21 12.63
C SER A 78 15.39 7.88 14.01
N ASN A 79 14.32 8.59 14.33
CA ASN A 79 14.10 9.25 15.62
C ASN A 79 14.11 8.27 16.81
N LEU A 80 13.52 7.07 16.65
CA LEU A 80 13.57 6.04 17.67
C LEU A 80 14.97 5.43 17.79
N SER A 81 15.65 5.20 16.67
CA SER A 81 16.98 4.58 16.64
C SER A 81 18.09 5.48 17.17
N SER A 82 17.93 6.80 17.07
CA SER A 82 18.87 7.79 17.61
C SER A 82 18.69 8.02 19.12
N ASN A 83 17.54 7.63 19.67
CA ASN A 83 17.28 7.72 21.10
C ASN A 83 17.95 6.58 21.87
N GLU A 84 19.07 6.86 22.53
CA GLU A 84 19.86 5.85 23.25
C GLU A 84 19.06 5.13 24.35
N CYS A 85 18.14 5.84 25.03
CA CYS A 85 17.26 5.24 26.04
C CYS A 85 16.35 4.20 25.39
N PHE A 86 15.74 4.55 24.26
CA PHE A 86 14.90 3.62 23.50
C PHE A 86 15.68 2.37 23.07
N VAL A 87 16.89 2.51 22.51
CA VAL A 87 17.73 1.38 22.05
C VAL A 87 18.09 0.44 23.20
N LYS A 88 18.44 1.00 24.37
CA LYS A 88 18.73 0.20 25.57
C LYS A 88 17.48 -0.51 26.08
N CYS A 89 16.36 0.19 26.17
CA CYS A 89 15.09 -0.38 26.62
C CYS A 89 14.58 -1.47 25.66
N SER A 90 14.66 -1.27 24.35
CA SER A 90 14.23 -2.24 23.34
C SER A 90 15.08 -3.51 23.39
N SER A 91 16.40 -3.37 23.57
CA SER A 91 17.32 -4.49 23.74
C SER A 91 17.02 -5.27 25.02
N PHE A 92 16.80 -4.58 26.14
CA PHE A 92 16.45 -5.21 27.40
C PHE A 92 15.08 -5.93 27.35
N ALA A 93 14.09 -5.31 26.69
CA ALA A 93 12.79 -5.93 26.48
C ALA A 93 12.90 -7.20 25.64
N LEU A 94 13.70 -7.19 24.58
CA LEU A 94 13.96 -8.38 23.76
C LEU A 94 14.66 -9.48 24.57
N THR A 95 15.68 -9.15 25.35
CA THR A 95 16.36 -10.11 26.23
C THR A 95 15.39 -10.71 27.25
N THR A 96 14.54 -9.88 27.85
CA THR A 96 13.52 -10.34 28.80
C THR A 96 12.53 -11.31 28.14
N LEU A 97 12.08 -10.99 26.93
CA LEU A 97 11.21 -11.85 26.15
C LEU A 97 11.88 -13.19 25.82
N MET A 98 13.13 -13.17 25.36
CA MET A 98 13.88 -14.39 25.02
C MET A 98 14.19 -15.24 26.26
N ALA A 99 14.52 -14.61 27.39
CA ALA A 99 14.67 -15.31 28.67
C ALA A 99 13.34 -15.96 29.11
N GLY A 100 12.22 -15.26 28.95
CA GLY A 100 10.89 -15.80 29.21
C GLY A 100 10.55 -17.02 28.34
N VAL A 101 10.84 -16.95 27.03
CA VAL A 101 10.68 -18.07 26.09
C VAL A 101 11.56 -19.26 26.52
N HIS A 102 12.82 -19.00 26.89
CA HIS A 102 13.74 -20.02 27.34
C HIS A 102 13.23 -20.73 28.60
N VAL A 103 12.76 -19.98 29.60
CA VAL A 103 12.15 -20.56 30.81
C VAL A 103 10.85 -21.31 30.48
N GLY A 104 10.04 -20.80 29.56
CA GLY A 104 8.82 -21.46 29.11
C GLY A 104 9.10 -22.84 28.50
N ILE A 105 10.10 -22.94 27.62
CA ILE A 105 10.53 -24.21 27.02
C ILE A 105 11.03 -25.18 28.08
N TYR A 106 11.76 -24.71 29.10
CA TYR A 106 12.18 -25.55 30.21
C TYR A 106 10.98 -26.22 30.90
N TYR A 107 9.91 -25.48 31.17
CA TYR A 107 8.70 -26.04 31.76
C TYR A 107 7.98 -27.02 30.83
N ILE A 108 8.02 -26.79 29.51
CA ILE A 108 7.49 -27.73 28.52
C ILE A 108 8.29 -29.04 28.54
N LEU A 109 9.63 -28.97 28.55
CA LEU A 109 10.51 -30.15 28.64
C LEU A 109 10.27 -30.93 29.93
N LYS A 110 10.06 -30.21 31.03
CA LYS A 110 9.72 -30.80 32.32
C LYS A 110 8.37 -31.51 32.30
N ALA A 111 7.35 -30.90 31.71
CA ALA A 111 6.02 -31.50 31.57
C ALA A 111 6.01 -32.71 30.63
N ALA A 112 6.87 -32.71 29.62
CA ALA A 112 7.07 -33.83 28.70
C ALA A 112 7.91 -34.98 29.28
N ALA A 113 8.27 -34.93 30.57
CA ALA A 113 9.07 -35.94 31.26
C ALA A 113 10.40 -36.27 30.55
N VAL A 114 11.01 -35.28 29.89
CA VAL A 114 12.33 -35.40 29.27
C VAL A 114 13.38 -35.67 30.36
N ASP A 115 14.46 -36.36 30.02
CA ASP A 115 15.52 -36.69 30.98
C ASP A 115 16.07 -35.47 31.74
N SER A 116 16.27 -35.63 33.04
CA SER A 116 16.73 -34.57 33.95
C SER A 116 18.06 -33.94 33.52
N SER A 117 18.97 -34.72 32.92
CA SER A 117 20.24 -34.20 32.39
C SER A 117 20.02 -33.20 31.26
N THR A 118 19.03 -33.46 30.39
CA THR A 118 18.67 -32.58 29.27
C THR A 118 17.98 -31.32 29.78
N GLN A 119 17.10 -31.44 30.78
CA GLN A 119 16.47 -30.28 31.42
C GLN A 119 17.51 -29.34 32.07
N ILE A 120 18.48 -29.90 32.79
CA ILE A 120 19.56 -29.16 33.45
C ILE A 120 20.48 -28.51 32.41
N ALA A 121 20.88 -29.26 31.39
CA ALA A 121 21.69 -28.72 30.30
C ALA A 121 20.97 -27.53 29.63
N TYR A 122 19.67 -27.67 29.36
CA TYR A 122 18.88 -26.60 28.75
C TYR A 122 18.78 -25.35 29.63
N ILE A 123 18.45 -25.47 30.92
CA ILE A 123 18.34 -24.29 31.80
C ILE A 123 19.71 -23.63 32.05
N SER A 124 20.79 -24.42 32.05
CA SER A 124 22.16 -23.90 32.19
C SER A 124 22.60 -23.01 31.02
N SER A 125 21.92 -23.09 29.86
CA SER A 125 22.19 -22.24 28.70
C SER A 125 21.56 -20.85 28.75
N ILE A 126 20.79 -20.51 29.81
CA ILE A 126 20.19 -19.17 29.99
C ILE A 126 21.20 -18.03 29.84
N PRO A 127 22.41 -18.06 30.43
CA PRO A 127 23.39 -16.99 30.25
C PRO A 127 23.78 -16.79 28.78
N ALA A 128 23.89 -17.87 28.01
CA ALA A 128 24.15 -17.79 26.57
C ALA A 128 22.97 -17.13 25.82
N THR A 129 21.73 -17.47 26.17
CA THR A 129 20.52 -16.84 25.62
C THR A 129 20.48 -15.34 25.93
N ILE A 130 20.84 -14.93 27.14
CA ILE A 130 20.89 -13.51 27.53
C ILE A 130 21.94 -12.76 26.72
N CYS A 131 23.18 -13.28 26.66
CA CYS A 131 24.25 -12.66 25.88
C CYS A 131 23.88 -12.54 24.39
N PHE A 132 23.33 -13.62 23.82
CA PHE A 132 22.93 -13.64 22.41
C PHE A 132 21.79 -12.64 22.15
N SER A 133 20.75 -12.65 22.97
CA SER A 133 19.59 -11.76 22.80
C SER A 133 19.94 -10.29 22.95
N MET A 134 20.87 -9.92 23.83
CA MET A 134 21.37 -8.54 23.93
C MET A 134 22.07 -8.10 22.65
N CYS A 135 22.97 -8.93 22.10
CA CYS A 135 23.64 -8.64 20.84
C CYS A 135 22.64 -8.50 19.69
N VAL A 136 21.67 -9.42 19.62
CA VAL A 136 20.59 -9.37 18.62
C VAL A 136 19.73 -8.13 18.77
N GLY A 137 19.41 -7.70 19.99
CA GLY A 137 18.63 -6.48 20.26
C GLY A 137 19.29 -5.23 19.69
N VAL A 138 20.61 -5.11 19.87
CA VAL A 138 21.39 -4.00 19.30
C VAL A 138 21.46 -4.11 17.77
N CYS A 139 21.80 -5.29 17.23
CA CYS A 139 21.94 -5.49 15.78
C CYS A 139 20.62 -5.32 15.01
N LEU A 140 19.49 -5.70 15.61
CA LEU A 140 18.16 -5.63 14.99
C LEU A 140 17.41 -4.35 15.37
N ASN A 141 18.02 -3.42 16.09
CA ASN A 141 17.34 -2.20 16.53
C ASN A 141 16.70 -1.43 15.37
N ARG A 142 17.38 -1.33 14.22
CA ARG A 142 16.82 -0.69 13.01
C ARG A 142 15.53 -1.37 12.51
N GLN A 143 15.44 -2.70 12.59
CA GLN A 143 14.25 -3.42 12.17
C GLN A 143 13.12 -3.26 13.18
N ILE A 144 13.45 -3.26 14.47
CA ILE A 144 12.49 -3.01 15.56
C ILE A 144 11.88 -1.61 15.42
N THR A 145 12.71 -0.59 15.19
CA THR A 145 12.25 0.80 15.03
C THR A 145 11.43 1.00 13.76
N LYS A 146 11.78 0.31 12.65
CA LYS A 146 10.97 0.33 11.42
C LYS A 146 9.60 -0.31 11.63
N CYS A 147 9.56 -1.46 12.31
CA CYS A 147 8.31 -2.13 12.64
C CYS A 147 7.40 -1.22 13.47
N LEU A 148 7.94 -0.64 14.54
CA LEU A 148 7.22 0.33 15.38
C LEU A 148 6.79 1.57 14.60
N GLY A 149 7.67 2.13 13.77
CA GLY A 149 7.34 3.26 12.90
C GLY A 149 6.16 2.94 11.96
N SER A 150 6.12 1.73 11.40
CA SER A 150 4.99 1.26 10.60
C SER A 150 3.70 1.12 11.41
N CYS A 151 3.78 0.67 12.67
CA CYS A 151 2.61 0.58 13.56
C CYS A 151 2.08 1.96 14.00
N PHE A 152 2.95 2.95 14.18
CA PHE A 152 2.55 4.30 14.57
C PHE A 152 2.12 5.18 13.39
N THR A 153 2.52 4.82 12.16
CA THR A 153 2.17 5.57 10.96
C THR A 153 0.91 4.99 10.33
N PRO A 154 -0.18 5.78 10.21
CA PRO A 154 -1.43 5.34 9.59
C PRO A 154 -1.20 4.68 8.22
N SER A 155 -1.96 3.63 7.92
CA SER A 155 -1.90 2.97 6.61
C SER A 155 -2.60 3.79 5.53
N VAL A 156 -2.14 3.66 4.30
CA VAL A 156 -2.90 4.10 3.13
C VAL A 156 -4.03 3.09 2.90
N PRO A 157 -5.26 3.51 2.57
CA PRO A 157 -6.35 2.59 2.29
C PRO A 157 -6.05 1.70 1.09
N ASP A 158 -6.22 0.37 1.23
CA ASP A 158 -5.95 -0.60 0.17
C ASP A 158 -6.91 -0.48 -1.04
N LYS A 159 -8.04 0.23 -0.85
CA LYS A 159 -9.07 0.41 -1.87
C LYS A 159 -9.51 1.86 -1.88
N ILE A 160 -9.25 2.53 -3.00
CA ILE A 160 -9.85 3.82 -3.32
C ILE A 160 -11.08 3.52 -4.17
N THR A 161 -12.27 3.79 -3.64
CA THR A 161 -13.52 3.66 -4.38
C THR A 161 -13.99 5.05 -4.78
N VAL A 162 -14.24 5.23 -6.07
CA VAL A 162 -14.73 6.49 -6.62
C VAL A 162 -16.08 6.26 -7.28
N ASP A 163 -17.06 7.07 -6.88
CA ASP A 163 -18.39 7.07 -7.48
C ASP A 163 -18.34 7.83 -8.81
N LEU A 164 -18.39 7.08 -9.91
CA LEU A 164 -18.37 7.61 -11.28
C LEU A 164 -19.64 8.42 -11.61
N ASP A 165 -20.78 8.09 -11.00
CA ASP A 165 -22.02 8.83 -11.20
C ASP A 165 -21.97 10.20 -10.52
N GLU A 166 -21.42 10.26 -9.30
CA GLU A 166 -21.21 11.53 -8.60
C GLU A 166 -20.14 12.39 -9.29
N LEU A 167 -19.07 11.80 -9.81
CA LEU A 167 -18.09 12.52 -10.63
C LEU A 167 -18.72 13.12 -11.89
N GLY A 168 -19.61 12.38 -12.53
CA GLY A 168 -20.36 12.88 -13.68
C GLY A 168 -21.39 13.96 -13.36
N ARG A 169 -21.76 14.12 -12.08
CA ARG A 169 -22.68 15.16 -11.59
C ARG A 169 -21.97 16.43 -11.15
N LYS A 170 -20.71 16.35 -10.69
CA LYS A 170 -19.90 17.46 -10.15
C LYS A 170 -19.44 18.51 -11.16
N SER A 171 -19.96 18.50 -12.38
CA SER A 171 -19.64 19.53 -13.35
C SER A 171 -20.30 20.86 -12.99
N HIS A 172 -19.49 21.90 -12.80
CA HIS A 172 -19.94 23.29 -12.80
C HIS A 172 -20.75 23.56 -14.07
N VAL A 173 -22.06 23.65 -13.93
CA VAL A 173 -22.88 24.50 -14.78
C VAL A 173 -22.76 25.89 -14.16
N SER A 174 -21.71 26.63 -14.52
CA SER A 174 -21.78 28.09 -14.35
C SER A 174 -22.75 28.61 -15.42
N PRO A 175 -23.77 29.40 -15.03
CA PRO A 175 -24.69 30.04 -15.98
C PRO A 175 -23.97 31.06 -16.88
#